data_AF-X1CQE3-F1
#
_entry.id   AF-X1CQE3-F1
#
_cell.length_a   1.000
_cell.length_b   1.000
_cell.length_c   1.000
_cell.angle_alpha   90.00
_cell.angle_beta   90.00
_cell.angle_gamma   90.00
#
_symmetry.space_group_name_H-M   'P 1'
#
loop_
_entity.id
_entity.type
_entity.pdbx_description
1 polymer ?
#
loop_
_entity_poly.entity_id
_entity_poly.type
_entity_poly.pdbx_seq_one_letter_code
_entity_poly.pdbx_strand_id
1 'polypeptide(L)'
;NTPEAKAKISATLKEFWRQHPETRARCGRIGMPHTKETKAKMRVAALANHGNSLLQLGEQNHFYGKNHTEEVRQILSMANKGRLVGEKNPSWRGGISREPYPWEFNNELKEQIRNRDNRLCQLCAIPEVENLALLSIHHINYIKEDIDEKNLISLCRNCHGKVQTNIGYWQGHFASIIAKIYARKGGDEKCL
;
A
#
# COMPACT_ATOMS: atom_id res chain seq x y z
N ASN A 1 1.49 -6.19 -24.23
CA ASN A 1 1.15 -7.15 -23.15
C ASN A 1 -0.37 -7.40 -23.14
N THR A 2 -0.92 -7.91 -24.25
CA THR A 2 -2.36 -8.08 -24.45
C THR A 2 -2.86 -9.40 -23.82
N PRO A 3 -4.14 -9.50 -23.44
CA PRO A 3 -4.73 -10.76 -22.95
C PRO A 3 -4.51 -11.93 -23.91
N GLU A 4 -4.56 -11.64 -25.22
CA GLU A 4 -4.35 -12.60 -26.29
C GLU A 4 -2.89 -13.10 -26.35
N ALA A 5 -1.91 -12.22 -26.14
CA ALA A 5 -0.51 -12.62 -26.04
C ALA A 5 -0.26 -13.51 -24.81
N LYS A 6 -0.91 -13.22 -23.68
CA LYS A 6 -0.83 -14.06 -22.46
C LYS A 6 -1.49 -15.42 -22.67
N ALA A 7 -2.63 -15.47 -23.36
CA ALA A 7 -3.32 -16.72 -23.68
C ALA A 7 -2.48 -17.59 -24.63
N LYS A 8 -1.87 -16.98 -25.66
CA LYS A 8 -0.95 -17.66 -26.57
C LYS A 8 0.23 -18.26 -25.80
N ILE A 9 0.94 -17.47 -25.00
CA ILE A 9 2.06 -17.95 -24.15
C ILE A 9 1.61 -19.09 -23.22
N SER A 10 0.44 -18.98 -22.60
CA SER A 10 -0.11 -20.02 -21.72
C SER A 10 -0.40 -21.33 -22.47
N ALA A 11 -0.94 -21.24 -23.69
CA ALA A 11 -1.22 -22.40 -24.54
C ALA A 11 0.08 -23.07 -25.02
N THR A 12 1.08 -22.29 -25.46
CA THR A 12 2.38 -22.83 -25.90
C THR A 12 3.10 -23.54 -24.77
N LEU A 13 3.06 -22.96 -23.55
CA LEU A 13 3.64 -23.60 -22.38
C LEU A 13 2.91 -24.91 -22.06
N LYS A 14 1.58 -24.94 -22.06
CA LYS A 14 0.80 -26.17 -21.80
C LYS A 14 1.17 -27.30 -22.77
N GLU A 15 1.33 -26.98 -24.05
CA GLU A 15 1.70 -27.96 -25.07
C GLU A 15 3.14 -28.46 -24.89
N PHE A 16 4.08 -27.56 -24.59
CA PHE A 16 5.45 -27.91 -24.23
C PHE A 16 5.50 -28.89 -23.04
N TRP A 17 4.74 -28.63 -21.97
CA TRP A 17 4.68 -29.52 -20.80
C TRP A 17 4.00 -30.87 -21.08
N ARG A 18 3.15 -30.96 -22.12
CA ARG A 18 2.51 -32.21 -22.57
C ARG A 18 3.51 -33.10 -23.31
N GLN A 19 4.40 -32.49 -24.08
CA GLN A 19 5.42 -33.19 -24.87
C GLN A 19 6.66 -33.57 -24.04
N HIS A 20 6.92 -32.85 -22.94
CA HIS A 20 8.09 -33.05 -22.08
C HIS A 20 7.71 -33.30 -20.62
N PRO A 21 6.99 -34.39 -20.29
CA PRO A 21 6.52 -34.67 -18.93
C PRO A 21 7.66 -34.78 -17.90
N GLU A 22 8.85 -35.18 -18.32
CA GLU A 22 10.08 -35.23 -17.52
C GLU A 22 10.58 -33.84 -17.09
N THR A 23 10.34 -32.80 -17.90
CA THR A 23 10.70 -31.42 -17.54
C THR A 23 9.78 -30.85 -16.47
N ARG A 24 8.52 -31.32 -16.41
CA ARG A 24 7.54 -30.93 -15.38
C ARG A 24 7.94 -31.40 -13.99
N ALA A 25 8.64 -32.53 -13.90
CA ALA A 25 9.21 -33.02 -12.64
C ALA A 25 10.42 -32.17 -12.17
N ARG A 26 11.07 -31.43 -13.07
CA ARG A 26 12.30 -30.68 -12.80
C ARG A 26 12.08 -29.19 -12.49
N CYS A 27 10.96 -28.60 -12.89
CA CYS A 27 10.62 -27.21 -12.54
C CYS A 27 9.81 -27.14 -11.24
N GLY A 28 10.50 -26.87 -10.13
CA GLY A 28 9.89 -26.68 -8.82
C GLY A 28 8.89 -25.53 -8.77
N ARG A 29 7.64 -25.84 -8.42
CA ARG A 29 6.61 -24.99 -7.77
C ARG A 29 6.75 -23.46 -7.92
N ILE A 30 6.81 -22.93 -9.14
CA ILE A 30 6.69 -21.49 -9.37
C ILE A 30 5.20 -21.12 -9.27
N GLY A 31 4.84 -20.28 -8.28
CA GLY A 31 3.51 -19.66 -8.16
C GLY A 31 2.47 -20.39 -7.29
N MET A 32 2.81 -21.50 -6.65
CA MET A 32 1.90 -22.17 -5.70
C MET A 32 2.08 -21.58 -4.29
N PRO A 33 1.00 -21.12 -3.61
CA PRO A 33 1.12 -20.66 -2.23
C PRO A 33 1.58 -21.82 -1.34
N HIS A 34 2.68 -21.62 -0.62
CA HIS A 34 3.21 -22.62 0.29
C HIS A 34 2.17 -23.01 1.37
N THR A 35 2.15 -24.29 1.73
CA THR A 35 1.36 -24.77 2.86
C THR A 35 1.83 -24.10 4.16
N LYS A 36 0.97 -24.04 5.18
CA LYS A 36 1.34 -23.45 6.49
C LYS A 36 2.61 -24.10 7.06
N GLU A 37 2.72 -25.42 6.92
CA GLU A 37 3.88 -26.19 7.35
C GLU A 37 5.14 -25.87 6.55
N THR A 38 5.04 -25.75 5.22
CA THR A 38 6.19 -25.35 4.39
C THR A 38 6.62 -23.91 4.68
N LYS A 39 5.67 -22.98 4.90
CA LYS A 39 5.97 -21.61 5.34
C LYS A 39 6.71 -21.61 6.69
N ALA A 40 6.32 -22.48 7.63
CA ALA A 40 7.01 -22.63 8.91
C ALA A 40 8.44 -23.16 8.74
N LYS A 41 8.64 -24.21 7.92
CA LYS A 41 9.98 -24.75 7.61
C LYS A 41 10.88 -23.73 6.91
N MET A 42 10.34 -22.97 5.96
CA MET A 42 11.06 -21.86 5.29
C MET A 42 11.40 -20.73 6.27
N ARG A 43 10.51 -20.41 7.21
CA ARG A 43 10.77 -19.44 8.28
C ARG A 43 11.92 -19.89 9.19
N VAL A 44 11.95 -21.16 9.58
CA VAL A 44 13.05 -21.74 10.38
C VAL A 44 14.37 -21.69 9.60
N ALA A 45 14.36 -22.07 8.32
CA ALA A 45 15.57 -22.02 7.48
C ALA A 45 16.06 -20.58 7.20
N ALA A 46 15.15 -19.60 7.09
CA ALA A 46 15.52 -18.18 6.94
C ALA A 46 16.16 -17.60 8.21
N LEU A 47 15.69 -18.02 9.39
CA LEU A 47 16.31 -17.68 10.70
C LEU A 47 17.70 -18.33 10.88
N ALA A 48 17.97 -19.44 10.22
CA ALA A 48 19.28 -20.07 10.25
C ALA A 48 20.33 -19.36 9.36
N ASN A 49 19.89 -18.67 8.28
CA ASN A 49 20.79 -18.12 7.25
C ASN A 49 20.99 -16.60 7.34
N HIS A 50 20.01 -15.84 7.84
CA HIS A 50 20.27 -14.48 8.31
C HIS A 50 20.70 -14.62 9.77
N GLY A 51 21.81 -13.98 10.19
CA GLY A 51 22.39 -14.09 11.54
C GLY A 51 21.49 -13.67 12.73
N ASN A 52 20.17 -13.66 12.55
CA ASN A 52 19.14 -13.58 13.57
C ASN A 52 18.83 -15.00 14.08
N SER A 53 19.74 -15.49 14.92
CA SER A 53 19.65 -16.79 15.58
C SER A 53 18.29 -16.99 16.29
N LEU A 54 17.78 -18.21 16.32
CA LEU A 54 16.60 -18.60 17.12
C LEU A 54 16.72 -18.14 18.60
N LEU A 55 17.96 -18.02 19.08
CA LEU A 55 18.35 -17.52 20.40
C LEU A 55 18.10 -16.01 20.61
N GLN A 56 17.61 -15.26 19.61
CA GLN A 56 17.35 -13.82 19.70
C GLN A 56 15.85 -13.47 19.78
N LEU A 57 14.97 -14.46 19.94
CA LEU A 57 13.52 -14.26 20.03
C LEU A 57 12.98 -14.61 21.41
N GLY A 58 12.01 -13.82 21.88
CA GLY A 58 11.31 -14.05 23.15
C GLY A 58 12.27 -14.19 24.32
N GLU A 59 11.94 -15.07 25.26
CA GLU A 59 12.72 -15.35 26.47
C GLU A 59 14.14 -15.87 26.21
N GLN A 60 14.43 -16.40 25.03
CA GLN A 60 15.76 -16.90 24.69
C GLN A 60 16.75 -15.75 24.38
N ASN A 61 16.25 -14.55 24.11
CA ASN A 61 17.07 -13.39 23.84
C ASN A 61 17.78 -12.92 25.13
N HIS A 62 19.10 -12.77 25.10
CA HIS A 62 19.90 -12.30 26.23
C HIS A 62 19.55 -10.88 26.76
N PHE A 63 18.76 -10.12 26.00
CA PHE A 63 18.21 -8.82 26.36
C PHE A 63 16.72 -8.85 26.72
N TYR A 64 16.06 -10.01 26.66
CA TYR A 64 14.65 -10.13 27.04
C TYR A 64 14.43 -9.74 28.50
N GLY A 65 13.41 -8.91 28.74
CA GLY A 65 13.08 -8.39 30.07
C GLY A 65 14.08 -7.37 30.64
N LYS A 66 15.21 -7.11 29.97
CA LYS A 66 16.17 -6.09 30.41
C LYS A 66 15.73 -4.72 29.93
N ASN A 67 15.41 -3.85 30.87
CA ASN A 67 15.12 -2.45 30.60
C ASN A 67 16.28 -1.58 31.08
N HIS A 68 16.59 -0.52 30.34
CA HIS A 68 17.46 0.53 30.86
C HIS A 68 16.83 1.16 32.10
N THR A 69 17.68 1.48 33.08
CA THR A 69 17.26 2.30 34.23
C THR A 69 16.85 3.70 33.74
N GLU A 70 16.09 4.42 34.56
CA GLU A 70 15.60 5.75 34.19
C GLU A 70 16.77 6.72 33.97
N GLU A 71 17.82 6.62 34.78
CA GLU A 71 19.03 7.43 34.66
C GLU A 71 19.75 7.17 33.33
N VAL A 72 19.91 5.89 32.95
CA VAL A 72 20.54 5.52 31.68
C VAL A 72 19.69 5.97 30.49
N ARG A 73 18.36 5.84 30.59
CA ARG A 73 17.43 6.34 29.57
C ARG A 73 17.57 7.86 29.40
N GLN A 74 17.70 8.61 30.49
CA GLN A 74 17.90 10.05 30.47
C GLN A 74 19.25 10.44 29.85
N ILE A 75 20.36 9.78 30.24
CA ILE A 75 21.68 10.01 29.65
C ILE A 75 21.64 9.79 28.14
N LEU A 76 21.08 8.67 27.69
CA LEU A 76 20.93 8.36 26.26
C LEU A 76 20.04 9.37 25.54
N SER A 77 18.96 9.83 26.18
CA SER A 77 18.06 10.85 25.64
C SER A 77 18.78 12.19 25.46
N MET A 78 19.51 12.65 26.48
CA MET A 78 20.30 13.88 26.44
C MET A 78 21.40 13.81 25.38
N ALA A 79 22.13 12.69 25.29
CA ALA A 79 23.20 12.50 24.33
C ALA A 79 22.70 12.48 22.87
N ASN A 80 21.49 12.00 22.62
CA ASN A 80 20.92 11.92 21.28
C ASN A 80 20.11 13.16 20.86
N LYS A 81 19.75 14.03 21.81
CA LYS A 81 18.95 15.23 21.55
C LYS A 81 19.66 16.13 20.54
N GLY A 82 19.01 16.42 19.41
CA GLY A 82 19.56 17.30 18.37
C GLY A 82 20.59 16.65 17.43
N ARG A 83 20.95 15.37 17.61
CA ARG A 83 21.95 14.68 16.79
C ARG A 83 21.50 14.46 15.34
N LEU A 84 20.23 14.15 15.13
CA LEU A 84 19.62 13.87 13.83
C LEU A 84 18.42 14.79 13.58
N VAL A 85 18.62 16.10 13.72
CA VAL A 85 17.58 17.12 13.50
C VAL A 85 17.99 18.03 12.35
N GLY A 86 17.03 18.37 11.49
CA GLY A 86 17.26 19.23 10.34
C GLY A 86 18.42 18.73 9.48
N GLU A 87 19.34 19.63 9.13
CA GLU A 87 20.48 19.34 8.25
C GLU A 87 21.45 18.29 8.81
N LYS A 88 21.45 18.06 10.12
CA LYS A 88 22.28 17.01 10.75
C LYS A 88 21.76 15.61 10.49
N ASN A 89 20.52 15.47 10.03
CA ASN A 89 19.97 14.19 9.63
C ASN A 89 20.28 13.94 8.14
N PRO A 90 21.05 12.89 7.77
CA PRO A 90 21.36 12.59 6.38
C PRO A 90 20.13 12.33 5.49
N SER A 91 18.99 12.00 6.10
CA SER A 91 17.72 11.81 5.40
C SER A 91 16.87 13.09 5.29
N TRP A 92 17.28 14.21 5.89
CA TRP A 92 16.57 15.48 5.78
C TRP A 92 16.79 16.08 4.41
N ARG A 93 15.70 16.51 3.77
CA ARG A 93 15.70 17.02 2.41
C ARG A 93 15.34 18.50 2.34
N GLY A 94 15.81 19.32 3.28
CA GLY A 94 15.61 20.78 3.23
C GLY A 94 14.17 21.25 3.52
N GLY A 95 13.42 20.53 4.36
CA GLY A 95 12.07 20.95 4.74
C GLY A 95 10.95 20.60 3.73
N ILE A 96 11.26 19.87 2.65
CA ILE A 96 10.28 19.44 1.63
C ILE A 96 9.26 18.38 2.09
N SER A 97 9.05 18.21 3.40
CA SER A 97 8.21 17.14 3.96
C SER A 97 6.75 17.20 3.47
N ARG A 98 6.31 18.39 3.03
CA ARG A 98 4.95 18.63 2.55
C ARG A 98 4.86 18.80 1.04
N GLU A 99 5.95 19.14 0.36
CA GLU A 99 5.90 19.30 -1.09
C GLU A 99 5.66 17.96 -1.79
N PRO A 100 4.85 17.96 -2.86
CA PRO A 100 4.22 19.11 -3.51
C PRO A 100 2.77 19.37 -3.05
N TYR A 101 2.37 18.89 -1.88
CA TYR A 101 1.00 19.08 -1.40
C TYR A 101 0.80 20.46 -0.75
N PRO A 102 -0.32 21.14 -1.05
CA PRO A 102 -0.69 22.38 -0.40
C PRO A 102 -1.11 22.14 1.06
N TRP A 103 -1.16 23.19 1.88
CA TRP A 103 -1.47 23.08 3.31
C TRP A 103 -2.89 22.58 3.58
N GLU A 104 -3.78 22.90 2.65
CA GLU A 104 -5.19 22.59 2.61
C GLU A 104 -5.45 21.11 2.28
N PHE A 105 -4.46 20.37 1.76
CA PHE A 105 -4.53 18.91 1.63
C PHE A 105 -4.31 18.19 2.98
N ASN A 106 -5.07 18.63 3.98
CA ASN A 106 -5.03 18.22 5.37
C ASN A 106 -5.99 17.04 5.66
N ASN A 107 -6.16 16.69 6.94
CA ASN A 107 -7.00 15.55 7.31
C ASN A 107 -8.49 15.89 7.22
N GLU A 108 -8.84 17.15 7.44
CA GLU A 108 -10.19 17.68 7.37
C GLU A 108 -10.76 17.49 5.95
N LEU A 109 -10.02 17.94 4.93
CA LEU A 109 -10.40 17.73 3.53
C LEU A 109 -10.49 16.23 3.20
N LYS A 110 -9.53 15.42 3.64
CA LYS A 110 -9.54 13.97 3.37
C LYS A 110 -10.74 13.28 4.00
N GLU A 111 -11.17 13.68 5.20
CA GLU A 111 -12.39 13.15 5.82
C GLU A 111 -13.66 13.59 5.08
N GLN A 112 -13.73 14.83 4.59
CA GLN A 112 -14.85 15.30 3.76
C GLN A 112 -15.02 14.44 2.50
N ILE A 113 -13.91 14.16 1.79
CA ILE A 113 -13.93 13.31 0.59
C ILE A 113 -14.34 11.87 0.93
N ARG A 114 -13.83 11.30 2.03
CA ARG A 114 -14.25 9.94 2.47
C ARG A 114 -15.73 9.88 2.79
N ASN A 115 -16.26 10.88 3.49
CA ASN A 115 -17.68 10.92 3.84
C ASN A 115 -18.56 11.11 2.60
N ARG A 116 -18.15 11.96 1.64
CA ARG A 116 -18.82 12.09 0.33
C ARG A 116 -18.90 10.74 -0.39
N ASP A 117 -17.83 9.97 -0.31
CA ASP A 117 -17.69 8.66 -0.95
C ASP A 117 -18.30 7.52 -0.10
N ASN A 118 -19.10 7.86 0.92
CA ASN A 118 -19.75 6.93 1.87
C ASN A 118 -18.75 5.98 2.58
N ARG A 119 -17.50 6.40 2.72
CA ARG A 119 -16.37 5.58 3.22
C ARG A 119 -16.23 4.25 2.48
N LEU A 120 -16.58 4.24 1.19
CA LEU A 120 -16.40 3.11 0.28
C LEU A 120 -15.30 3.43 -0.72
N CYS A 121 -14.49 2.43 -1.07
CA CYS A 121 -13.60 2.53 -2.21
C CYS A 121 -14.41 2.73 -3.49
N GLN A 122 -14.19 3.82 -4.22
CA GLN A 122 -14.97 4.13 -5.42
C GLN A 122 -14.68 3.22 -6.62
N LEU A 123 -13.64 2.36 -6.53
CA LEU A 123 -13.33 1.38 -7.57
C LEU A 123 -13.88 -0.02 -7.28
N CYS A 124 -13.80 -0.50 -6.04
CA CYS A 124 -14.17 -1.87 -5.69
C CYS A 124 -15.25 -1.98 -4.61
N ALA A 125 -15.79 -0.86 -4.14
CA ALA A 125 -16.83 -0.76 -3.14
C ALA A 125 -16.53 -1.41 -1.77
N ILE A 126 -15.28 -1.79 -1.50
CA ILE A 126 -14.90 -2.29 -0.17
C ILE A 126 -15.11 -1.17 0.86
N PRO A 127 -15.80 -1.43 1.98
CA PRO A 127 -15.96 -0.44 3.02
C PRO A 127 -14.64 -0.22 3.74
N GLU A 128 -14.44 1.00 4.25
CA GLU A 128 -13.23 1.35 4.96
C GLU A 128 -12.99 0.44 6.17
N VAL A 129 -14.04 -0.01 6.87
CA VAL A 129 -13.91 -0.92 8.02
C VAL A 129 -13.28 -2.27 7.65
N GLU A 130 -13.41 -2.71 6.39
CA GLU A 130 -12.78 -3.93 5.87
C GLU A 130 -11.41 -3.64 5.22
N ASN A 131 -11.14 -2.38 4.90
CA ASN A 131 -9.83 -1.93 4.46
C ASN A 131 -8.99 -1.70 5.72
N LEU A 132 -7.97 -2.52 5.99
CA LEU A 132 -7.11 -2.48 7.19
C LEU A 132 -6.42 -1.12 7.49
N ALA A 133 -6.71 -0.06 6.73
CA ALA A 133 -6.31 1.33 6.92
C ALA A 133 -7.40 2.26 6.37
N LEU A 134 -7.34 3.55 6.71
CA LEU A 134 -8.21 4.57 6.08
C LEU A 134 -8.08 4.55 4.54
N LEU A 135 -9.16 4.90 3.85
CA LEU A 135 -9.13 5.06 2.40
C LEU A 135 -8.15 6.18 2.02
N SER A 136 -7.36 5.94 0.98
CA SER A 136 -6.42 6.92 0.44
C SER A 136 -7.15 7.85 -0.52
N ILE A 137 -6.86 9.15 -0.43
CA ILE A 137 -7.41 10.14 -1.36
C ILE A 137 -6.47 10.27 -2.56
N HIS A 138 -7.00 9.93 -3.73
CA HIS A 138 -6.29 9.95 -5.00
C HIS A 138 -6.67 11.20 -5.81
N HIS A 139 -5.68 11.81 -6.46
CA HIS A 139 -5.87 12.91 -7.40
C HIS A 139 -6.09 12.33 -8.79
N ILE A 140 -7.28 12.51 -9.36
CA ILE A 140 -7.71 11.93 -10.64
C ILE A 140 -6.81 12.42 -11.77
N ASN A 141 -6.42 13.70 -11.76
CA ASN A 141 -5.51 14.27 -12.76
C ASN A 141 -4.02 14.08 -12.46
N TYR A 142 -3.67 13.43 -11.34
CA TYR A 142 -2.29 13.17 -10.88
C TYR A 142 -1.46 14.43 -10.56
N ILE A 143 -2.10 15.60 -10.46
CA ILE A 143 -1.51 16.86 -9.99
C ILE A 143 -1.81 16.97 -8.49
N LYS A 144 -0.79 17.03 -7.64
CA LYS A 144 -0.93 16.95 -6.17
C LYS A 144 -1.35 18.27 -5.54
N GLU A 145 -1.19 19.35 -6.29
CA GLU A 145 -1.58 20.71 -5.99
C GLU A 145 -3.07 20.96 -6.25
N ASP A 146 -3.69 20.17 -7.14
CA ASP A 146 -5.10 20.32 -7.50
C ASP A 146 -6.00 19.56 -6.53
N ILE A 147 -6.43 20.27 -5.50
CA ILE A 147 -7.26 19.75 -4.41
C ILE A 147 -8.77 19.96 -4.63
N ASP A 148 -9.21 20.29 -5.86
CA ASP A 148 -10.64 20.40 -6.14
C ASP A 148 -11.34 19.08 -5.78
N GLU A 149 -12.47 19.15 -5.07
CA GLU A 149 -13.16 17.95 -4.60
C GLU A 149 -13.50 17.00 -5.75
N LYS A 150 -13.83 17.51 -6.94
CA LYS A 150 -14.14 16.71 -8.14
C LYS A 150 -12.91 16.05 -8.74
N ASN A 151 -11.71 16.51 -8.39
CA ASN A 151 -10.43 15.88 -8.73
C ASN A 151 -10.00 14.85 -7.68
N LEU A 152 -10.65 14.77 -6.51
CA LEU A 152 -10.29 13.86 -5.43
C LEU A 152 -11.24 12.65 -5.36
N ILE A 153 -10.69 11.46 -5.12
CA ILE A 153 -11.48 10.22 -4.99
C ILE A 153 -10.91 9.24 -3.96
N SER A 154 -11.79 8.60 -3.18
CA SER A 154 -11.41 7.65 -2.13
C SER A 154 -11.15 6.24 -2.69
N LEU A 155 -9.95 5.70 -2.46
CA LEU A 155 -9.54 4.37 -2.90
C LEU A 155 -8.94 3.53 -1.77
N CYS A 156 -9.20 2.22 -1.77
CA CYS A 156 -8.51 1.28 -0.89
C CYS A 156 -7.04 1.09 -1.30
N ARG A 157 -6.21 0.54 -0.42
CA ARG A 157 -4.76 0.37 -0.67
C ARG A 157 -4.47 -0.40 -1.97
N ASN A 158 -5.26 -1.43 -2.23
CA ASN A 158 -5.10 -2.28 -3.42
C ASN A 158 -5.48 -1.54 -4.71
N CYS A 159 -6.55 -0.74 -4.68
CA CYS A 159 -7.00 0.02 -5.84
C CYS A 159 -6.09 1.22 -6.11
N HIS A 160 -5.65 1.91 -5.06
CA HIS A 160 -4.71 3.03 -5.17
C HIS A 160 -3.39 2.63 -5.86
N GLY A 161 -2.89 1.41 -5.62
CA GLY A 161 -1.72 0.90 -6.33
C GLY A 161 -1.96 0.59 -7.82
N LYS A 162 -3.16 0.11 -8.17
CA LYS A 162 -3.50 -0.25 -9.56
C LYS A 162 -3.56 0.96 -10.49
N VAL A 163 -4.09 2.07 -9.97
CA VAL A 163 -4.41 3.26 -10.77
C VAL A 163 -3.18 4.09 -11.12
N GLN A 164 -1.99 3.71 -10.66
CA GLN A 164 -0.74 4.38 -11.06
C GLN A 164 -0.34 4.09 -12.52
N THR A 165 -0.98 3.11 -13.16
CA THR A 165 -0.70 2.70 -14.55
C THR A 165 -1.87 3.04 -15.46
N ASN A 166 -1.62 3.35 -16.74
CA ASN A 166 -2.66 3.72 -17.71
C ASN A 166 -3.51 4.93 -17.27
N ILE A 167 -2.83 6.04 -17.02
CA ILE A 167 -3.38 7.29 -16.49
C ILE A 167 -4.62 7.77 -17.27
N GLY A 168 -4.55 7.80 -18.61
CA GLY A 168 -5.66 8.29 -19.44
C GLY A 168 -6.95 7.49 -19.28
N TYR A 169 -6.86 6.17 -19.13
CA TYR A 169 -8.03 5.33 -18.85
C TYR A 169 -8.65 5.66 -17.49
N TRP A 170 -7.83 5.75 -16.44
CA TRP A 170 -8.32 6.00 -15.08
C TRP A 170 -8.86 7.41 -14.91
N GLN A 171 -8.24 8.42 -15.54
CA GLN A 171 -8.77 9.78 -15.60
C GLN A 171 -10.20 9.79 -16.12
N GLY A 172 -10.44 9.18 -17.30
CA GLY A 172 -11.78 9.10 -17.87
C GLY A 172 -12.75 8.27 -17.03
N HIS A 173 -12.30 7.14 -16.49
CA HIS A 173 -13.10 6.27 -15.64
C HIS A 173 -13.57 6.99 -14.35
N PHE A 174 -12.65 7.65 -13.65
CA PHE A 174 -12.96 8.37 -12.42
C PHE A 174 -13.77 9.64 -12.67
N ALA A 175 -13.51 10.37 -13.76
CA ALA A 175 -14.35 11.50 -14.16
C ALA A 175 -15.82 11.07 -14.35
N SER A 176 -16.07 9.89 -14.95
CA SER A 176 -17.42 9.33 -15.07
C SER A 176 -18.05 9.00 -13.71
N ILE A 177 -17.27 8.46 -12.76
CA ILE A 177 -17.75 8.16 -11.40
C ILE A 177 -18.13 9.45 -10.66
N ILE A 178 -17.25 10.46 -10.68
CA ILE A 178 -17.49 11.76 -10.05
C ILE A 178 -18.75 12.41 -10.65
N ALA A 179 -18.88 12.42 -11.97
CA ALA A 179 -20.08 12.95 -12.64
C ALA A 179 -21.37 12.29 -12.12
N LYS A 180 -21.37 10.97 -11.91
CA LYS A 180 -22.52 10.24 -11.34
C LYS A 180 -22.81 10.61 -9.88
N ILE A 181 -21.78 10.84 -9.07
CA ILE A 181 -21.93 11.25 -7.67
C ILE A 181 -22.65 12.61 -7.59
N TYR A 182 -22.20 13.60 -8.37
CA TYR A 182 -22.78 14.94 -8.34
C TYR A 182 -24.12 15.04 -9.09
N ALA A 183 -24.36 14.21 -10.12
CA ALA A 183 -25.66 14.15 -10.80
C ALA A 183 -26.79 13.66 -9.88
N ARG A 184 -26.50 12.74 -8.95
CA ARG A 184 -27.49 12.24 -7.98
C ARG A 184 -27.90 13.32 -6.98
N LYS A 185 -26.94 14.11 -6.48
CA LYS A 185 -27.20 15.18 -5.49
C LYS A 185 -28.11 16.29 -6.04
N GLY A 186 -27.98 16.65 -7.32
CA GLY A 186 -28.82 17.68 -7.95
C GLY A 186 -30.27 17.25 -8.24
N GLY A 187 -30.61 15.97 -8.04
CA GLY A 187 -31.98 15.46 -8.15
C GLY A 187 -32.79 15.59 -6.85
N ASP A 188 -32.12 15.59 -5.71
CA ASP A 188 -32.77 15.57 -4.39
C ASP A 188 -33.16 16.98 -3.89
N GLU A 189 -32.61 18.06 -4.48
CA GLU A 189 -32.97 19.46 -4.19
C GLU A 189 -34.31 19.90 -4.81
N LYS A 190 -35.01 19.04 -5.56
CA LYS A 190 -36.31 19.37 -6.19
C LYS A 190 -37.55 18.94 -5.39
N CYS A 191 -37.38 18.48 -4.15
CA CYS A 191 -38.49 18.17 -3.24
C CYS A 191 -38.41 19.05 -1.99
N LEU A 192 -38.65 20.36 -2.15
CA LEU A 192 -39.09 21.28 -1.11
C LEU A 192 -40.13 22.23 -1.69
#